data_AF-A0A954TEX4-F1
#
_entry.id   AF-A0A954TEX4-F1
#
_cell.length_a   1.000
_cell.length_b   1.000
_cell.length_c   1.000
_cell.angle_alpha   90.00
_cell.angle_beta   90.00
_cell.angle_gamma   90.00
#
_symmetry.space_group_name_H-M   'P 1'
#
loop_
_entity.id
_entity.type
_entity.pdbx_description
1 polymer ?
#
loop_
_entity_poly.entity_id
_entity_poly.type
_entity_poly.pdbx_seq_one_letter_code
_entity_poly.pdbx_strand_id
1 'polypeptide(L)' 'MTGRTSPGPCKFVSTTLKANERRTDGLLLPELADQPITIAELQMQADREVYLRTVIEMAMVKSEHIGHQIEGFVR' A
#
# COMPACT_ATOMS: atom_id res chain seq x y z
N MET A 1 16.76 -4.60 -7.37
CA MET A 1 16.05 -4.95 -6.11
C MET A 1 16.29 -3.83 -5.12
N THR A 2 15.28 -3.40 -4.37
CA THR A 2 15.29 -2.18 -3.54
C THR A 2 16.14 -2.26 -2.26
N GLY A 3 16.83 -3.38 -2.01
CA GLY A 3 17.62 -3.61 -0.79
C GLY A 3 16.80 -3.82 0.48
N ARG A 4 15.47 -3.86 0.39
CA ARG A 4 14.56 -4.06 1.51
C ARG A 4 14.48 -5.54 1.93
N THR A 5 14.43 -5.77 3.24
CA THR A 5 14.11 -7.09 3.81
C THR A 5 12.67 -7.46 3.49
N SER A 6 12.45 -8.72 3.11
CA SER A 6 11.10 -9.21 2.87
C SER A 6 10.31 -9.19 4.18
N PRO A 7 9.07 -8.64 4.20
CA PRO A 7 8.19 -8.68 5.36
C PRO A 7 7.65 -10.08 5.69
N GLY A 8 8.16 -11.14 5.03
CA GLY A 8 7.68 -12.50 5.20
C GLY A 8 6.40 -12.78 4.39
N PRO A 9 5.63 -13.82 4.76
CA PRO A 9 4.38 -14.16 4.08
C PRO A 9 3.42 -12.96 4.07
N CYS A 10 3.01 -12.56 2.86
CA CYS A 10 2.10 -11.45 2.63
C CYS A 10 0.97 -11.87 1.70
N LYS A 11 -0.20 -11.29 1.91
CA LYS A 11 -1.32 -11.39 0.98
C LYS A 11 -1.34 -10.14 0.12
N PHE A 12 -1.30 -10.33 -1.20
CA PHE A 12 -1.60 -9.27 -2.13
C PHE A 12 -3.11 -9.16 -2.26
N VAL A 13 -3.67 -8.04 -1.83
CA VAL A 13 -5.12 -7.83 -1.80
C VAL A 13 -5.49 -6.57 -2.56
N SER A 14 -6.63 -6.65 -3.23
CA SER A 14 -7.34 -5.47 -3.67
C SER A 14 -8.35 -5.09 -2.60
N THR A 15 -8.28 -3.86 -2.11
CA THR A 15 -9.26 -3.35 -1.13
C THR A 15 -9.97 -2.13 -1.68
N THR A 16 -11.28 -2.07 -1.45
CA THR A 16 -12.08 -0.87 -1.71
C THR A 16 -12.11 -0.05 -0.44
N LEU A 17 -11.40 1.07 -0.44
CA LEU A 17 -11.36 1.99 0.68
C LEU A 17 -12.69 2.76 0.72
N LYS A 18 -13.51 2.49 1.75
CA LYS A 18 -14.89 2.97 1.85
C LYS A 18 -15.01 4.49 1.86
N ALA A 19 -13.97 5.20 2.30
CA ALA A 19 -14.02 6.66 2.41
C ALA A 19 -14.11 7.38 1.05
N ASN A 20 -13.72 6.75 -0.07
CA ASN A 20 -13.78 7.35 -1.41
C ASN A 20 -14.32 6.40 -2.51
N GLU A 21 -14.86 5.24 -2.16
CA GLU A 21 -15.17 4.13 -3.09
C GLU A 21 -14.01 3.80 -4.07
N ARG A 22 -12.77 4.09 -3.65
CA ARG A 22 -11.58 3.88 -4.48
C ARG A 22 -11.01 2.50 -4.20
N ARG A 23 -10.80 1.75 -5.28
CA ARG A 23 -10.15 0.45 -5.27
C ARG A 23 -8.63 0.65 -5.35
N THR A 24 -7.90 0.16 -4.36
CA THR A 24 -6.44 0.04 -4.39
C THR A 24 -6.10 -1.42 -4.63
N ASP A 25 -5.50 -1.72 -5.78
CA ASP A 25 -5.13 -3.08 -6.17
C ASP A 25 -3.74 -3.49 -5.64
N GLY A 26 -2.97 -2.54 -5.12
CA GLY A 26 -1.55 -2.69 -4.80
C GLY A 26 -1.20 -3.00 -3.34
N LEU A 27 -2.11 -3.54 -2.53
CA LEU A 27 -1.87 -3.67 -1.09
C LEU A 27 -1.18 -5.00 -0.74
N LEU A 28 0.00 -4.93 -0.12
CA LEU A 28 0.70 -6.05 0.50
C LEU A 28 0.44 -6.03 2.00
N LEU A 29 -0.45 -6.92 2.45
CA LEU A 29 -0.75 -7.13 3.86
C LEU A 29 0.13 -8.24 4.43
N PRO A 30 1.04 -7.94 5.37
CA PRO A 30 1.82 -8.97 6.04
C PRO A 30 0.95 -9.77 7.02
N GLU A 31 1.28 -11.05 7.21
CA GLU A 31 0.61 -11.90 8.21
C GLU A 31 1.07 -11.58 9.65
N LEU A 32 2.25 -10.98 9.80
CA LEU A 32 2.83 -10.60 11.09
C LEU A 32 2.48 -9.14 11.44
N ALA A 33 2.00 -8.93 12.66
CA ALA A 33 1.48 -7.64 13.13
C ALA A 33 2.55 -6.53 13.26
N ASP A 34 3.82 -6.90 13.37
CA ASP A 34 4.96 -6.00 13.51
C ASP A 34 5.56 -5.54 12.17
N GLN A 35 5.11 -6.13 11.06
CA GLN A 35 5.59 -5.79 9.72
C GLN A 35 4.78 -4.65 9.08
N PRO A 36 5.44 -3.80 8.27
CA PRO A 36 4.76 -2.71 7.61
C PRO A 36 3.83 -3.22 6.49
N ILE A 37 2.66 -2.60 6.38
CA ILE A 37 1.78 -2.76 5.22
C ILE A 37 2.37 -1.94 4.08
N THR A 38 2.55 -2.54 2.92
CA THR A 38 3.11 -1.85 1.74
C THR A 38 2.03 -1.59 0.71
N ILE A 39 1.94 -0.35 0.23
CA ILE A 39 1.15 0.03 -0.94
C ILE A 39 2.10 0.12 -2.13
N ALA A 40 1.90 -0.75 -3.11
CA ALA A 40 2.72 -0.86 -4.31
C ALA A 40 1.94 -0.41 -5.56
N GLU A 41 2.31 0.75 -6.09
CA GLU A 41 1.77 1.29 -7.34
C GLU A 41 2.77 1.02 -8.47
N LEU A 42 2.38 0.15 -9.41
CA LEU A 42 3.16 -0.15 -10.61
C LEU A 42 2.56 0.57 -11.81
N GLN A 43 3.28 1.56 -12.34
CA GLN A 43 2.84 2.37 -13.45
C GLN A 43 3.20 1.72 -14.78
N MET A 44 2.18 1.31 -15.55
CA MET A 44 2.36 0.91 -16.95
C MET A 44 2.40 2.10 -17.91
N GLN A 45 1.96 3.28 -17.45
CA GLN A 45 1.99 4.55 -18.15
C GLN A 45 2.32 5.67 -17.16
N ALA A 46 3.01 6.70 -17.62
CA ALA A 46 3.38 7.83 -16.78
C ALA A 46 2.13 8.56 -16.29
N ASP A 47 1.95 8.60 -14.98
CA ASP A 47 0.89 9.35 -14.32
C ASP A 47 1.51 10.32 -13.31
N ARG A 48 1.26 11.62 -13.52
CA ARG A 48 1.83 12.73 -12.75
C ARG A 48 1.29 12.81 -11.33
N GLU A 49 0.12 12.24 -11.08
CA GLU A 49 -0.58 12.32 -9.80
C GLU A 49 -0.34 11.07 -8.94
N VAL A 50 0.51 10.13 -9.39
CA VAL A 50 0.72 8.86 -8.68
C VAL A 50 1.21 9.05 -7.26
N TYR A 51 2.16 9.95 -7.02
CA TYR A 51 2.67 10.19 -5.68
C TYR A 51 1.58 10.75 -4.76
N LEU A 52 0.78 11.69 -5.26
CA LEU A 52 -0.34 12.24 -4.50
C LEU A 52 -1.37 11.15 -4.21
N ARG A 53 -1.71 10.31 -5.20
CA ARG A 53 -2.62 9.18 -5.02
C ARG A 53 -2.09 8.20 -3.99
N THR A 54 -0.84 7.76 -4.10
CA THR A 54 -0.23 6.82 -3.16
C THR A 54 -0.24 7.37 -1.73
N VAL A 55 0.06 8.67 -1.53
CA VAL A 55 0.02 9.28 -0.19
C VAL A 55 -1.41 9.27 0.38
N ILE A 56 -2.42 9.56 -0.44
CA ILE A 56 -3.83 9.51 -0.02
C ILE A 56 -4.21 8.07 0.37
N GLU A 57 -3.84 7.08 -0.44
CA GLU A 57 -4.08 5.66 -0.15
C GLU A 57 -3.38 5.22 1.14
N MET A 58 -2.14 5.65 1.35
CA MET A 58 -1.39 5.37 2.59
C MET A 58 -2.11 5.93 3.82
N ALA A 59 -2.63 7.15 3.75
CA ALA A 59 -3.38 7.76 4.84
C ALA A 59 -4.69 7.00 5.14
N MET A 60 -5.39 6.57 4.10
CA MET A 60 -6.64 5.81 4.23
C MET A 60 -6.38 4.41 4.82
N VAL A 61 -5.39 3.67 4.31
CA VAL A 61 -5.01 2.36 4.86
C VAL A 61 -4.58 2.49 6.32
N LYS A 62 -3.83 3.55 6.66
CA LYS A 62 -3.43 3.83 8.05
C LYS A 62 -4.64 4.01 8.97
N SER A 63 -5.70 4.67 8.51
CA SER A 63 -6.92 4.85 9.30
C SER A 63 -7.67 3.54 9.58
N GLU A 64 -7.58 2.57 8.67
CA GLU A 64 -8.22 1.25 8.82
C GLU A 64 -7.34 0.26 9.61
N HIS A 65 -6.02 0.45 9.61
CA HIS A 65 -5.03 -0.45 10.23
C HIS A 65 -4.24 0.26 11.34
N ILE A 66 -4.94 0.66 12.40
CA ILE A 66 -4.34 1.30 13.57
C ILE A 66 -3.36 0.32 14.23
N GLY A 67 -2.08 0.71 14.29
CA GLY A 67 -0.99 -0.10 14.88
C GLY A 67 0.06 -0.54 13.87
N HIS A 68 -0.27 -0.61 12.58
CA HIS A 68 0.71 -0.96 11.54
C HIS A 68 1.46 0.25 11.01
N GLN A 69 2.75 0.09 10.71
CA GLN A 69 3.46 1.05 9.85
C GLN A 69 3.00 0.89 8.41
N ILE A 70 2.92 1.99 7.66
CA ILE A 70 2.50 1.98 6.26
C ILE A 70 3.65 2.51 5.41
N GLU A 71 3.97 1.80 4.33
CA GLU A 71 5.01 2.17 3.37
C GLU A 71 4.45 2.28 1.96
N GLY A 72 4.97 3.24 1.18
CA GLY A 72 4.65 3.40 -0.24
C GLY A 72 5.81 2.93 -1.12
N PHE A 73 5.48 2.24 -2.20
CA PHE A 73 6.39 1.90 -3.28
C PHE A 73 5.74 2.28 -4.61
N VAL A 74 6.38 3.18 -5.35
CA VAL A 74 5.92 3.61 -6.68
C VAL A 74 7.00 3.25 -7.69
N ARG A 75 6.64 2.60 -8.80
CA ARG A 75 7.57 2.23 -9.86
C ARG A 75 6.99 2.37 -11.26
#